data_AF-A0A961JX90-F1
#
_entry.id   AF-A0A961JX90-F1
#
_cell.length_a   1.000
_cell.length_b   1.000
_cell.length_c   1.000
_cell.angle_alpha   90.00
_cell.angle_beta   90.00
_cell.angle_gamma   90.00
#
_symmetry.space_group_name_H-M   'P 1'
#
loop_
_entity.id
_entity.type
_entity.pdbx_description
1 polymer ?
#
loop_
_entity_poly.entity_id
_entity_poly.type
_entity_poly.pdbx_seq_one_letter_code
_entity_poly.pdbx_strand_id
1 'polypeptide(L)'
;MRAAVLALLAVGLAACSPQERLPAGANVTRAVPKPGVATPAAQGEMDLVVRTFAPDRSEITGARCVAESGLYSAETVSPARILMPYYGAQSPQVSVSCTAGSASGRVEVAPEPFAERGLGGWPAVGVSVGTGGGGNGVGVGMGWYGGGYGSNQSNYRYPSAHVVLN
;
A
#
# COMPACT_ATOMS: atom_id res chain seq x y z
N MET A 1 53.57 16.10 11.66
CA MET A 1 52.33 16.76 12.11
C MET A 1 51.81 17.66 10.99
N ARG A 2 50.98 17.15 10.08
CA ARG A 2 50.31 17.92 9.02
C ARG A 2 49.02 17.21 8.57
N ALA A 3 47.94 17.99 8.53
CA ALA A 3 46.67 17.80 7.83
C ALA A 3 45.86 16.51 8.15
N ALA A 4 44.83 16.56 9.00
CA ALA A 4 43.51 17.19 8.77
C ALA A 4 42.68 16.48 7.68
N VAL A 5 41.57 15.88 8.14
CA VAL A 5 40.23 15.96 7.52
C VAL A 5 40.04 15.25 6.17
N LEU A 6 39.41 14.07 6.23
CA LEU A 6 38.55 13.46 5.20
C LEU A 6 37.62 12.50 5.97
N ALA A 7 36.57 12.95 6.68
CA ALA A 7 35.36 13.60 6.16
C ALA A 7 34.73 12.85 4.99
N LEU A 8 33.59 12.20 5.27
CA LEU A 8 32.45 12.01 4.38
C LEU A 8 32.63 11.10 3.13
N LEU A 9 32.33 9.81 3.29
CA LEU A 9 31.57 9.03 2.30
C LEU A 9 30.30 8.56 3.03
N ALA A 10 29.14 9.21 3.01
CA ALA A 10 28.40 9.82 1.91
C ALA A 10 28.09 8.84 0.76
N VAL A 11 27.43 7.72 1.06
CA VAL A 11 26.46 7.13 0.13
C VAL A 11 25.22 6.74 0.94
N GLY A 12 24.39 7.75 1.18
CA GLY A 12 23.00 7.53 1.53
C GLY A 12 22.30 6.90 0.34
N LEU A 13 22.16 5.58 0.36
CA LEU A 13 21.14 4.89 -0.41
C LEU A 13 19.81 5.21 0.26
N ALA A 14 19.26 6.38 -0.07
CA ALA A 14 17.85 6.66 0.06
C ALA A 14 17.12 5.60 -0.78
N ALA A 15 16.82 4.46 -0.16
CA ALA A 15 15.84 3.51 -0.64
C ALA A 15 14.46 4.18 -0.52
N CYS A 16 14.23 5.18 -1.37
CA CYS A 16 12.89 5.59 -1.73
C CYS A 16 12.29 4.39 -2.47
N SER A 17 11.73 3.45 -1.72
CA SER A 17 10.72 2.57 -2.27
C SER A 17 9.67 3.48 -2.91
N PRO A 18 9.24 3.20 -4.16
CA PRO A 18 8.17 3.95 -4.79
C PRO A 18 6.88 3.59 -4.07
N GLN A 19 6.66 4.22 -2.92
CA GLN A 19 5.35 4.30 -2.32
C GLN A 19 4.59 5.21 -3.28
N GLU A 20 3.61 4.65 -4.00
CA GLU A 20 2.72 5.38 -4.91
C GLU A 20 2.03 6.49 -4.11
N ARG A 21 2.67 7.65 -4.06
CA ARG A 21 2.12 8.81 -3.38
C ARG A 21 1.00 9.32 -4.26
N LEU A 22 -0.22 9.25 -3.73
CA LEU A 22 -1.33 9.97 -4.31
C LEU A 22 -0.95 11.46 -4.45
N PRO A 23 -1.35 12.12 -5.55
CA PRO A 23 -1.20 13.56 -5.68
C PRO A 23 -1.84 14.28 -4.47
N ALA A 24 -1.24 15.39 -4.03
CA ALA A 24 -1.83 16.21 -2.99
C ALA A 24 -3.24 16.66 -3.42
N GLY A 25 -4.25 16.35 -2.60
CA GLY A 25 -5.66 16.64 -2.92
C GLY A 25 -6.43 15.51 -3.63
N ALA A 26 -5.84 14.31 -3.78
CA ALA A 26 -6.58 13.16 -4.28
C ALA A 26 -7.78 12.82 -3.39
N ASN A 27 -8.92 12.55 -4.01
CA ASN A 27 -10.14 12.22 -3.28
C ASN A 27 -9.98 10.91 -2.52
N VAL A 28 -10.37 10.91 -1.24
CA VAL A 28 -10.44 9.69 -0.43
C VAL A 28 -11.90 9.35 -0.25
N THR A 29 -12.34 8.22 -0.80
CA THR A 29 -13.74 7.78 -0.71
C THR A 29 -13.80 6.41 -0.06
N ARG A 30 -14.78 6.18 0.80
CA ARG A 30 -15.02 4.86 1.40
C ARG A 30 -16.02 4.09 0.55
N ALA A 31 -15.73 2.82 0.26
CA ALA A 31 -16.66 1.96 -0.43
C ALA A 31 -17.85 1.62 0.48
N VAL A 32 -19.04 1.59 -0.11
CA VAL A 32 -20.29 1.31 0.58
C VAL A 32 -20.69 -0.13 0.26
N PRO A 33 -21.08 -0.95 1.26
CA PRO A 33 -21.63 -2.28 1.01
C PRO A 33 -22.87 -2.21 0.12
N LYS A 34 -23.02 -3.18 -0.79
CA LYS A 34 -24.20 -3.25 -1.66
C LYS A 34 -25.44 -3.65 -0.85
N PRO A 35 -26.58 -2.97 -1.04
CA PRO A 35 -27.81 -3.28 -0.31
C PRO A 35 -28.28 -4.70 -0.65
N GLY A 36 -28.71 -5.45 0.37
CA GLY A 36 -29.22 -6.82 0.21
C GLY A 36 -28.16 -7.91 0.02
N VAL A 37 -26.87 -7.57 0.10
CA VAL A 37 -25.77 -8.55 0.04
C VAL A 37 -25.27 -8.85 1.45
N ALA A 38 -25.28 -10.12 1.84
CA ALA A 38 -24.65 -10.55 3.09
C ALA A 38 -23.12 -10.46 2.96
N THR A 39 -22.50 -9.54 3.70
CA THR A 39 -21.04 -9.38 3.71
C THR A 39 -20.44 -10.06 4.95
N PRO A 40 -19.31 -10.77 4.82
CA PRO A 40 -18.58 -11.26 5.99
C PRO A 40 -18.08 -10.09 6.85
N ALA A 41 -17.65 -10.38 8.08
CA ALA A 41 -17.01 -9.38 8.93
C ALA A 41 -15.68 -8.93 8.30
N ALA A 42 -15.53 -7.61 8.11
CA ALA A 42 -14.28 -7.05 7.60
C ALA A 42 -13.17 -7.23 8.65
N GLN A 43 -11.99 -7.65 8.21
CA GLN A 43 -10.79 -7.79 9.03
C GLN A 43 -10.01 -6.47 9.15
N GLY A 44 -10.40 -5.46 8.37
CA GLY A 44 -9.75 -4.15 8.33
C GLY A 44 -10.17 -3.35 7.11
N GLU A 45 -9.29 -2.44 6.68
CA GLU A 45 -9.45 -1.64 5.46
C GLU A 45 -8.26 -1.89 4.53
N MET A 46 -8.50 -1.79 3.23
CA MET A 46 -7.44 -1.76 2.23
C MET A 46 -7.69 -0.67 1.20
N ASP A 47 -6.59 -0.17 0.65
CA ASP A 47 -6.60 0.91 -0.32
C ASP A 47 -6.67 0.36 -1.75
N LEU A 48 -7.51 0.99 -2.58
CA LEU A 48 -7.43 0.91 -4.04
C LEU A 48 -7.18 2.31 -4.60
N VAL A 49 -6.02 2.50 -5.21
CA VAL A 49 -5.67 3.75 -5.88
C VAL A 49 -6.18 3.70 -7.31
N VAL A 50 -6.99 4.67 -7.72
CA VAL A 50 -7.55 4.77 -9.07
C VAL A 50 -6.92 5.95 -9.80
N ARG A 51 -6.31 5.67 -10.95
CA ARG A 51 -5.72 6.66 -11.85
C ARG A 51 -6.20 6.42 -13.27
N THR A 52 -6.43 7.52 -13.98
CA THR A 52 -6.90 7.50 -15.37
C THR A 52 -5.83 8.06 -16.28
N PHE A 53 -5.66 7.45 -17.44
CA PHE A 53 -4.66 7.85 -18.42
C PHE A 53 -5.29 7.95 -19.81
N ALA A 54 -4.80 8.88 -20.62
CA ALA A 54 -5.08 8.89 -22.06
C ALA A 54 -4.23 7.82 -22.77
N PRO A 55 -4.48 7.52 -24.06
CA PRO A 55 -3.71 6.52 -24.81
C PRO A 55 -2.21 6.84 -24.93
N ASP A 56 -1.84 8.13 -24.86
CA ASP A 56 -0.45 8.61 -24.83
C ASP A 56 0.21 8.52 -23.44
N ARG A 57 -0.49 7.92 -22.46
CA ARG A 57 -0.10 7.78 -21.05
C ARG A 57 -0.06 9.09 -20.25
N SER A 58 -0.62 10.19 -20.77
CA SER A 58 -0.85 11.37 -19.96
C SER A 58 -1.91 11.09 -18.88
N GLU A 59 -1.67 11.50 -17.64
CA GLU A 59 -2.63 11.32 -16.54
C GLU A 59 -3.79 12.30 -16.70
N ILE A 60 -5.01 11.76 -16.77
CA ILE A 60 -6.25 12.54 -16.83
C ILE A 60 -6.73 12.73 -15.39
N THR A 61 -6.98 13.98 -15.00
CA THR A 61 -7.60 14.32 -13.71
C THR A 61 -9.08 14.68 -13.93
N GLY A 62 -9.91 14.48 -12.91
CA GLY A 62 -11.33 14.84 -12.97
C GLY A 62 -12.24 13.79 -13.62
N ALA A 63 -11.76 12.59 -13.94
CA ALA A 63 -12.61 11.55 -14.52
C ALA A 63 -13.52 10.94 -13.45
N ARG A 64 -14.81 10.76 -13.76
CA ARG A 64 -15.77 10.12 -12.86
C ARG A 64 -15.58 8.61 -12.94
N CYS A 65 -15.27 7.99 -11.81
CA CYS A 65 -14.99 6.58 -11.71
C CYS A 65 -15.97 5.87 -10.78
N VAL A 66 -16.43 4.69 -11.18
CA VAL A 66 -17.23 3.78 -10.38
C VAL A 66 -16.44 2.50 -10.21
N ALA A 67 -16.12 2.17 -8.95
CA ALA A 67 -15.51 0.91 -8.55
C ALA A 67 -16.60 -0.01 -8.00
N GLU A 68 -16.75 -1.18 -8.61
CA GLU A 68 -17.78 -2.15 -8.25
C GLU A 68 -17.17 -3.52 -7.96
N SER A 69 -17.65 -4.16 -6.91
CA SER A 69 -17.40 -5.57 -6.63
C SER A 69 -18.73 -6.30 -6.40
N GLY A 70 -18.66 -7.60 -6.11
CA GLY A 70 -19.83 -8.34 -5.65
C GLY A 70 -20.38 -7.87 -4.29
N LEU A 71 -19.56 -7.21 -3.47
CA LEU A 71 -19.89 -6.88 -2.07
C LEU A 71 -20.08 -5.39 -1.82
N TYR A 72 -19.46 -4.52 -2.60
CA TYR A 72 -19.43 -3.08 -2.37
C TYR A 72 -19.35 -2.28 -3.67
N SER A 73 -19.64 -0.99 -3.56
CA SER A 73 -19.50 -0.01 -4.65
C SER A 73 -18.96 1.30 -4.10
N ALA A 74 -18.20 2.02 -4.92
CA ALA A 74 -17.71 3.35 -4.61
C ALA A 74 -17.73 4.23 -5.86
N GLU A 75 -18.16 5.47 -5.71
CA GLU A 75 -18.07 6.50 -6.75
C GLU A 75 -17.01 7.51 -6.35
N THR A 76 -16.12 7.86 -7.27
CA THR A 76 -15.03 8.79 -6.99
C THR A 76 -14.64 9.59 -8.24
N VAL A 77 -13.72 10.54 -8.07
CA VAL A 77 -13.17 11.35 -9.16
C VAL A 77 -11.66 11.20 -9.16
N SER A 78 -11.10 10.69 -10.26
CA SER A 78 -9.67 10.40 -10.39
C SER A 78 -8.81 11.68 -10.38
N PRO A 79 -7.54 11.61 -9.92
CA PRO A 79 -6.94 10.50 -9.16
C PRO A 79 -7.54 10.40 -7.74
N ALA A 80 -7.80 9.18 -7.30
CA ALA A 80 -8.48 8.92 -6.02
C ALA A 80 -7.95 7.69 -5.29
N ARG A 81 -8.20 7.65 -3.98
CA ARG A 81 -8.00 6.49 -3.11
C ARG A 81 -9.34 6.02 -2.58
N ILE A 82 -9.65 4.75 -2.81
CA ILE A 82 -10.86 4.12 -2.32
C ILE A 82 -10.50 3.24 -1.12
N LEU A 83 -11.07 3.52 0.04
CA LEU A 83 -10.97 2.68 1.24
C LEU A 83 -12.03 1.59 1.17
N MET A 84 -11.59 0.34 1.05
CA MET A 84 -12.46 -0.82 0.88
C MET A 84 -12.32 -1.76 2.08
N PRO A 85 -13.40 -2.49 2.45
CA PRO A 85 -13.30 -3.50 3.49
C PRO A 85 -12.31 -4.61 3.11
N TYR A 86 -11.42 -4.96 4.04
CA TYR A 86 -10.46 -6.05 3.87
C TYR A 86 -11.06 -7.37 4.34
N TYR A 87 -11.09 -8.38 3.46
CA TYR A 87 -11.58 -9.73 3.77
C TYR A 87 -10.50 -10.82 3.63
N GLY A 88 -9.22 -10.43 3.62
CA GLY A 88 -8.11 -11.34 3.37
C GLY A 88 -8.20 -11.98 1.98
N ALA A 89 -7.91 -13.28 1.90
CA ALA A 89 -7.96 -14.06 0.68
C ALA A 89 -9.37 -14.15 0.04
N GLN A 90 -10.43 -13.80 0.78
CA GLN A 90 -11.81 -13.78 0.30
C GLN A 90 -12.22 -12.43 -0.29
N SER A 91 -11.29 -11.48 -0.40
CA SER A 91 -11.58 -10.17 -0.98
C SER A 91 -11.94 -10.32 -2.47
N PRO A 92 -13.06 -9.74 -2.94
CA PRO A 92 -13.53 -9.95 -4.30
C PRO A 92 -12.70 -9.17 -5.34
N GLN A 93 -12.75 -9.57 -6.61
CA GLN A 93 -12.25 -8.71 -7.69
C GLN A 93 -13.08 -7.41 -7.77
N VAL A 94 -12.43 -6.31 -8.11
CA VAL A 94 -13.05 -4.99 -8.29
C VAL A 94 -12.95 -4.57 -9.74
N SER A 95 -14.07 -4.22 -10.34
CA SER A 95 -14.15 -3.60 -11.65
C SER A 95 -14.21 -2.09 -11.49
N VAL A 96 -13.27 -1.36 -12.07
CA VAL A 96 -13.24 0.10 -12.08
C VAL A 96 -13.56 0.58 -13.48
N SER A 97 -14.63 1.36 -13.61
CA SER A 97 -15.04 2.02 -14.84
C SER A 97 -14.90 3.53 -14.68
N CYS A 98 -14.33 4.22 -15.66
CA CYS A 98 -14.14 5.66 -15.59
C CYS A 98 -14.61 6.35 -16.87
N THR A 99 -15.08 7.59 -16.74
CA THR A 99 -15.54 8.44 -17.84
C THR A 99 -15.03 9.87 -17.69
N ALA A 100 -14.61 10.48 -18.80
CA ALA A 100 -14.23 11.89 -18.87
C ALA A 100 -14.69 12.47 -20.22
N GLY A 101 -15.75 13.28 -20.20
CA GLY A 101 -16.36 13.78 -21.43
C GLY A 101 -16.93 12.62 -22.26
N SER A 102 -16.46 12.47 -23.50
CA SER A 102 -16.82 11.34 -24.39
C SER A 102 -15.93 10.10 -24.23
N ALA A 103 -14.82 10.22 -23.50
CA ALA A 103 -13.87 9.13 -23.35
C ALA A 103 -14.26 8.20 -22.20
N SER A 104 -14.07 6.90 -22.38
CA SER A 104 -14.40 5.91 -21.35
C SER A 104 -13.39 4.77 -21.30
N GLY A 105 -13.29 4.11 -20.15
CA GLY A 105 -12.38 2.99 -19.94
C GLY A 105 -12.81 2.14 -18.77
N ARG A 106 -12.32 0.89 -18.76
CA ARG A 106 -12.59 -0.07 -17.69
C ARG A 106 -11.37 -0.94 -17.43
N VAL A 107 -11.13 -1.28 -16.18
CA VAL A 107 -10.12 -2.25 -15.75
C VAL A 107 -10.67 -3.10 -14.62
N GLU A 108 -10.20 -4.34 -14.52
CA GLU A 108 -10.49 -5.20 -13.39
C GLU A 108 -9.23 -5.44 -12.59
N VAL A 109 -9.36 -5.40 -11.27
CA VAL A 109 -8.25 -5.49 -10.34
C VAL A 109 -8.57 -6.55 -9.29
N ALA A 110 -7.66 -7.51 -9.14
CA ALA A 110 -7.75 -8.55 -8.12
C ALA A 110 -6.81 -8.22 -6.95
N PRO A 111 -7.16 -8.64 -5.72
CA PRO A 111 -6.27 -8.50 -4.59
C PRO A 111 -5.09 -9.47 -4.74
N GLU A 112 -3.88 -8.98 -4.47
CA GLU A 112 -2.64 -9.74 -4.59
C GLU A 112 -1.99 -9.92 -3.22
N PRO A 113 -1.36 -11.08 -2.96
CA PRO A 113 -0.61 -11.28 -1.73
C PRO A 113 0.59 -10.33 -1.73
N PHE A 114 0.72 -9.55 -0.65
CA PHE A 114 1.85 -8.69 -0.41
C PHE A 114 2.55 -9.13 0.87
N ALA A 115 3.82 -9.46 0.74
CA ALA A 115 4.69 -9.60 1.90
C ALA A 115 4.97 -8.20 2.41
N GLU A 116 4.37 -7.82 3.54
CA GLU A 116 4.99 -6.84 4.42
C GLU A 116 6.32 -7.44 4.84
N ARG A 117 7.37 -7.12 4.08
CA ARG A 117 8.73 -7.35 4.55
C ARG A 117 8.85 -6.46 5.77
N GLY A 118 8.58 -7.02 6.95
CA GLY A 118 8.98 -6.44 8.21
C GLY A 118 10.41 -5.96 8.04
N LEU A 119 10.71 -4.77 8.55
CA LEU A 119 12.00 -4.08 8.42
C LEU A 119 13.12 -4.85 9.16
N GLY A 120 13.33 -6.13 8.81
CA GLY A 120 14.38 -6.98 9.31
C GLY A 120 15.69 -6.47 8.76
N GLY A 121 16.49 -5.89 9.65
CA GLY A 121 17.85 -5.46 9.33
C GLY A 121 18.14 -3.98 9.54
N TRP A 122 17.42 -3.25 10.40
CA TRP A 122 17.98 -1.98 10.88
C TRP A 122 19.08 -2.27 11.91
N PRO A 123 20.27 -1.67 11.79
CA PRO A 123 21.24 -1.67 12.88
C PRO A 123 20.62 -0.87 14.04
N ALA A 124 20.12 -1.58 15.04
CA ALA A 124 19.63 -0.96 16.26
C ALA A 124 20.72 -1.08 17.32
N VAL A 125 21.23 0.06 17.78
CA VAL A 125 21.93 0.12 19.07
C VAL A 125 20.83 0.06 20.12
N GLY A 126 20.59 -1.15 20.63
CA GLY A 126 19.53 -1.41 21.59
C GLY A 126 20.10 -1.94 22.89
N VAL A 127 19.48 -1.56 24.01
CA VAL A 127 19.64 -2.28 25.27
C VAL A 127 18.74 -3.51 25.17
N SER A 128 19.34 -4.69 24.98
CA SER A 128 18.61 -5.95 25.01
C SER A 128 18.48 -6.44 26.44
N VAL A 129 17.25 -6.71 26.87
CA VAL A 129 16.96 -7.40 28.12
C VAL A 129 16.57 -8.83 27.76
N GLY A 130 17.49 -9.77 27.91
CA GLY A 130 17.24 -11.18 27.61
C GLY A 130 16.79 -11.93 28.86
N THR A 131 15.62 -12.58 28.81
CA THR A 131 15.11 -13.47 29.87
C THR A 131 15.16 -14.96 29.47
N GLY A 132 15.97 -15.33 28.49
CA GLY A 132 16.02 -16.68 27.93
C GLY A 132 17.20 -17.54 28.44
N GLY A 133 16.88 -18.66 29.09
CA GLY A 133 17.56 -19.96 28.96
C GLY A 133 18.99 -20.17 29.48
N GLY A 134 19.66 -19.18 30.09
CA GLY A 134 21.02 -19.40 30.62
C GLY A 134 21.70 -18.23 31.33
N GLY A 135 21.03 -17.08 31.48
CA GLY A 135 21.54 -15.95 32.24
C GLY A 135 20.63 -14.74 32.12
N ASN A 136 20.27 -14.13 33.25
CA ASN A 136 19.61 -12.83 33.26
C ASN A 136 20.70 -11.77 33.02
N GLY A 137 20.61 -11.03 31.92
CA GLY A 137 21.60 -10.02 31.58
C GLY A 137 21.02 -8.85 30.81
N VAL A 138 21.45 -7.64 31.18
CA VAL A 138 21.24 -6.42 30.39
C VAL A 138 22.48 -6.24 29.52
N GLY A 139 22.32 -6.49 28.22
CA GLY A 139 23.40 -6.31 27.24
C GLY A 139 23.21 -4.99 26.51
N VAL A 140 24.26 -4.16 26.46
CA VAL A 140 24.36 -3.06 25.51
C VAL A 140 25.21 -3.57 24.35
N GLY A 141 24.55 -3.90 23.24
CA GLY A 141 25.19 -4.51 22.09
C GLY A 141 24.85 -3.78 20.80
N MET A 142 25.82 -3.68 19.90
CA MET A 142 25.55 -3.46 18.49
C MET A 142 25.10 -4.79 17.90
N GLY A 143 23.78 -4.98 17.84
CA GLY A 143 23.16 -6.17 17.31
C GLY A 143 22.26 -5.83 16.14
N TRP A 144 22.20 -6.73 15.18
CA TRP A 144 21.09 -6.73 14.23
C TRP A 144 19.88 -7.23 15.00
N TYR A 145 18.98 -6.32 15.40
CA TYR A 145 17.66 -6.76 15.81
C TYR A 145 16.99 -7.31 14.56
N GLY A 146 16.96 -8.64 14.48
CA GLY A 146 16.04 -9.34 13.61
C GLY A 146 14.64 -8.96 14.06
N GLY A 147 14.11 -7.89 13.47
CA GLY A 147 12.71 -7.52 13.60
C GLY A 147 11.92 -8.81 13.42
N GLY A 148 11.13 -9.15 14.45
CA GLY A 148 10.49 -10.45 14.54
C GLY A 148 9.85 -10.80 13.21
N TYR A 149 10.00 -12.07 12.82
CA TYR A 149 9.18 -12.67 11.78
C TYR A 149 7.72 -12.46 12.22
N GLY A 150 7.15 -11.31 11.83
CA GLY A 150 5.72 -11.11 11.87
C GLY A 150 5.15 -12.33 11.19
N SER A 151 4.28 -13.04 11.92
CA SER A 151 3.58 -14.23 11.46
C SER A 151 3.31 -14.15 9.97
N ASN A 152 3.51 -15.25 9.23
CA ASN A 152 3.15 -15.47 7.82
C ASN A 152 1.65 -15.18 7.54
N GLN A 153 1.16 -13.99 7.88
CA GLN A 153 -0.12 -13.49 7.45
C GLN A 153 0.15 -12.97 6.04
N SER A 154 -0.30 -13.75 5.06
CA SER A 154 -0.42 -13.27 3.70
C SER A 154 -1.40 -12.10 3.72
N ASN A 155 -0.87 -10.88 3.87
CA ASN A 155 -1.65 -9.68 3.70
C ASN A 155 -1.98 -9.57 2.21
N TYR A 156 -3.18 -9.13 1.88
CA TYR A 156 -3.57 -8.87 0.50
C TYR A 156 -3.76 -7.36 0.32
N ARG A 157 -3.37 -6.87 -0.86
CA ARG A 157 -3.60 -5.49 -1.27
C ARG A 157 -4.10 -5.46 -2.70
N TYR A 158 -4.86 -4.44 -3.08
CA TYR A 158 -5.08 -4.19 -4.50
C TYR A 158 -3.87 -3.44 -5.08
N PRO A 159 -3.40 -3.83 -6.27
CA PRO A 159 -2.53 -2.96 -7.05
C PRO A 159 -3.31 -1.71 -7.51
N SER A 160 -2.59 -0.69 -7.97
CA SER A 160 -3.21 0.51 -8.51
C SER A 160 -4.01 0.20 -9.78
N ALA A 161 -5.24 0.73 -9.84
CA ALA A 161 -6.10 0.64 -11.02
C ALA A 161 -5.69 1.73 -12.02
N HIS A 162 -5.08 1.31 -13.14
CA HIS A 162 -4.75 2.18 -14.26
C HIS A 162 -5.78 2.02 -15.37
N VAL A 163 -6.68 3.00 -15.50
CA VAL A 163 -7.75 2.98 -16.50
C VAL A 163 -7.35 3.85 -17.68
N VAL A 164 -7.21 3.24 -18.86
CA VAL A 164 -6.97 3.98 -20.11
C VAL A 164 -8.32 4.40 -20.70
N LEU A 165 -8.52 5.70 -20.88
CA LEU A 165 -9.72 6.27 -21.51
C LEU A 165 -9.50 6.38 -23.02
N ASN A 166 -10.45 5.85 -23.81
CA ASN A 166 -10.47 5.95 -25.27
C ASN A 166 -11.74 6.64 -25.76
#